data_AF-A0A414R4G3-F1
#
_entry.id   AF-A0A414R4G3-F1
#
_cell.length_a   1.000
_cell.length_b   1.000
_cell.length_c   1.000
_cell.angle_alpha   90.00
_cell.angle_beta   90.00
_cell.angle_gamma   90.00
#
_symmetry.space_group_name_H-M   'P 1'
#
loop_
_entity.id
_entity.type
_entity.pdbx_description
1 polymer ?
#
loop_
_entity_poly.entity_id
_entity_poly.type
_entity_poly.pdbx_seq_one_letter_code
_entity_poly.pdbx_strand_id
1 'polypeptide(L)'
;MKMFKKVLAVGFSAVLALSLVACGGSKDNKSKSSKETTTASESEAATVYSVKDEKIKVDSGVIKLADYSQLTVYEDDVKVTDDSYKSQVDYILEQSATYKDTKSAKISSVDKVKVDYTGQIKYKGKKVTFEGGTASDQEIDLGNNSSGYIDGFTKALEGQHKVGDKFTKKLKFPDTYTNNTKIDGKEVKLAGKTVWFTFTIKSISTKSVPKLTDKFVKEKFGAYGVTDVKSFEKYAREQMRTSNIMNKVWSNFVASCEVVSYSSTEKESLKKVADANYESQLQSQYGVDLDSYLEAASMSKEDWDNNIMSQVESSLKTKMVYQALAKKADLVPSDSDYNKEAETLAQQNSLSVKELESTYGKTEVEYAVITQRVQKYIAENVTVKEGSEPTTAAETTEAATTAK
;
A
#
# COMPACT_ATOMS: atom_id res chain seq x y z
N MET A 1 16.26 5.01 -17.85
CA MET A 1 15.46 4.21 -16.89
C MET A 1 16.27 3.96 -15.62
N LYS A 2 16.44 5.00 -14.81
CA LYS A 2 17.06 5.04 -13.47
C LYS A 2 16.66 6.42 -12.94
N MET A 3 15.70 6.53 -12.01
CA MET A 3 15.39 7.71 -11.16
C MET A 3 14.07 7.54 -10.36
N PHE A 4 13.33 6.44 -10.48
CA PHE A 4 12.29 6.08 -9.51
C PHE A 4 12.92 5.35 -8.32
N LYS A 5 13.25 6.07 -7.24
CA LYS A 5 13.53 5.51 -5.89
C LYS A 5 13.87 6.64 -4.91
N LYS A 6 12.89 7.45 -4.51
CA LYS A 6 12.96 8.31 -3.31
C LYS A 6 11.57 8.62 -2.73
N VAL A 7 10.87 7.57 -2.28
CA VAL A 7 9.87 7.68 -1.22
C VAL A 7 10.06 6.45 -0.34
N LEU A 8 10.19 6.69 0.96
CA LEU A 8 10.24 5.70 2.02
C LEU A 8 8.90 4.92 1.99
N ALA A 9 8.88 3.77 1.34
CA ALA A 9 7.96 2.68 1.69
C ALA A 9 8.61 1.87 2.83
N VAL A 10 8.96 2.55 3.91
CA VAL A 10 9.49 1.95 5.13
C VAL A 10 8.50 2.34 6.24
N GLY A 11 7.72 1.44 6.83
CA GLY A 11 7.71 -0.02 6.70
C GLY A 11 6.56 -0.55 5.84
N PHE A 12 6.10 -1.76 6.19
CA PHE A 12 4.74 -2.25 5.98
C PHE A 12 4.46 -3.35 4.97
N SER A 13 5.20 -4.46 5.07
CA SER A 13 4.60 -5.77 4.79
C SER A 13 3.76 -6.32 5.97
N ALA A 14 3.45 -5.52 7.00
CA ALA A 14 2.45 -5.89 8.01
C ALA A 14 1.67 -4.76 8.71
N VAL A 15 2.00 -3.46 8.59
CA VAL A 15 1.42 -2.44 9.51
C VAL A 15 1.13 -1.05 8.88
N LEU A 16 0.87 -0.85 7.58
CA LEU A 16 0.41 0.45 6.97
C LEU A 16 0.55 0.40 5.44
N ALA A 17 -0.38 -0.34 4.83
CA ALA A 17 -0.90 0.08 3.53
C ALA A 17 -1.92 1.19 3.79
N LEU A 18 -1.48 2.42 4.06
CA LEU A 18 -2.30 3.60 3.84
C LEU A 18 -1.72 4.32 2.64
N SER A 19 -2.32 4.00 1.50
CA SER A 19 -2.33 4.83 0.31
C SER A 19 -2.56 6.29 0.69
N LEU A 20 -1.62 7.16 0.35
CA LEU A 20 -1.89 8.56 0.07
C LEU A 20 -2.75 8.62 -1.20
N VAL A 21 -4.03 8.30 -1.06
CA VAL A 21 -5.08 8.83 -1.93
C VAL A 21 -5.76 9.89 -1.09
N ALA A 22 -5.55 11.14 -1.49
CA ALA A 22 -6.27 12.27 -0.96
C ALA A 22 -7.78 11.99 -1.01
N CYS A 23 -8.44 11.94 0.15
CA CYS A 23 -9.87 12.25 0.24
C CYS A 23 -10.04 13.76 0.00
N GLY A 24 -9.90 14.17 -1.26
CA GLY A 24 -10.43 15.42 -1.77
C GLY A 24 -11.84 15.15 -2.25
N GLY A 25 -12.84 15.68 -1.54
CA GLY A 25 -14.23 15.61 -1.97
C GLY A 25 -14.42 16.35 -3.29
N SER A 26 -14.76 15.62 -4.35
CA SER A 26 -15.42 16.18 -5.53
C SER A 26 -16.82 15.61 -5.61
N LYS A 27 -17.79 16.53 -5.56
CA LYS A 27 -19.19 16.29 -5.88
C LYS A 27 -19.32 15.94 -7.37
N ASP A 28 -20.32 15.09 -7.62
CA ASP A 28 -20.97 14.81 -8.90
C ASP A 28 -20.21 14.00 -9.97
N ASN A 29 -20.57 12.71 -10.08
CA ASN A 29 -21.10 12.25 -11.36
C ASN A 29 -22.03 11.03 -11.24
N LYS A 30 -23.18 11.12 -11.91
CA LYS A 30 -24.25 10.11 -12.00
C LYS A 30 -23.81 8.90 -12.84
N SER A 31 -24.01 7.69 -12.33
CA SER A 31 -24.62 6.58 -13.09
C SER A 31 -25.15 5.47 -12.18
N LYS A 32 -26.23 4.83 -12.61
CA LYS A 32 -27.21 4.02 -11.86
C LYS A 32 -26.81 2.54 -11.67
N SER A 33 -27.35 1.97 -10.58
CA SER A 33 -27.66 0.55 -10.32
C SER A 33 -26.49 -0.28 -9.77
N SER A 34 -26.54 -0.89 -8.58
CA SER A 34 -27.64 -1.63 -7.95
C SER A 34 -27.59 -1.56 -6.42
N LYS A 35 -28.73 -1.86 -5.80
CA LYS A 35 -29.10 -1.56 -4.42
C LYS A 35 -28.63 -2.67 -3.48
N GLU A 36 -27.49 -2.49 -2.84
CA GLU A 36 -27.21 -3.06 -1.51
C GLU A 36 -27.11 -1.88 -0.55
N THR A 37 -27.97 -1.91 0.47
CA THR A 37 -28.02 -0.90 1.52
C THR A 37 -26.80 -1.07 2.41
N THR A 38 -25.70 -0.40 2.06
CA THR A 38 -24.61 -0.14 3.00
C THR A 38 -25.09 0.96 3.94
N THR A 39 -25.38 0.57 5.18
CA THR A 39 -25.62 1.50 6.28
C THR A 39 -24.46 2.50 6.31
N ALA A 40 -24.78 3.78 6.17
CA ALA A 40 -23.81 4.85 6.29
C ALA A 40 -23.19 4.76 7.69
N SER A 41 -21.86 4.63 7.74
CA SER A 41 -21.08 4.72 8.97
C SER A 41 -21.39 6.06 9.64
N GLU A 42 -22.01 6.00 10.80
CA GLU A 42 -22.10 7.13 11.73
C GLU A 42 -20.67 7.63 12.01
N SER A 43 -20.44 8.93 11.89
CA SER A 43 -19.15 9.51 12.28
C SER A 43 -19.00 9.39 13.78
N GLU A 44 -18.23 8.41 14.25
CA GLU A 44 -17.75 8.36 15.62
C GLU A 44 -17.05 9.71 15.92
N ALA A 45 -17.47 10.37 17.01
CA ALA A 45 -16.84 11.61 17.44
C ALA A 45 -15.36 11.33 17.73
N ALA A 46 -14.45 12.03 17.04
CA ALA A 46 -13.02 11.82 17.20
C ALA A 46 -12.61 12.05 18.67
N THR A 47 -11.90 11.09 19.26
CA THR A 47 -11.36 11.20 20.62
C THR A 47 -10.37 12.36 20.67
N VAL A 48 -10.58 13.33 21.56
CA VAL A 48 -9.67 14.47 21.77
C VAL A 48 -8.92 14.26 23.07
N TYR A 49 -7.58 14.33 23.00
CA TYR A 49 -6.71 14.17 24.15
C TYR A 49 -6.27 15.53 24.69
N SER A 50 -6.07 15.62 26.00
CA SER A 50 -5.63 16.85 26.66
C SER A 50 -4.18 17.17 26.30
N VAL A 51 -3.89 18.42 25.92
CA VAL A 51 -2.52 18.85 25.58
C VAL A 51 -1.76 19.24 26.84
N LYS A 52 -0.54 18.73 27.01
CA LYS A 52 0.37 19.19 28.08
C LYS A 52 1.06 20.46 27.64
N ASP A 53 1.14 21.46 28.52
CA ASP A 53 1.73 22.77 28.21
C ASP A 53 3.26 22.77 28.01
N GLU A 54 3.90 21.62 28.11
CA GLU A 54 5.33 21.48 27.94
C GLU A 54 5.77 21.55 26.46
N LYS A 55 6.65 22.51 26.15
CA LYS A 55 7.26 22.65 24.82
C LYS A 55 8.48 21.74 24.70
N ILE A 56 8.45 20.83 23.72
CA ILE A 56 9.52 19.87 23.46
C ILE A 56 10.20 20.25 22.14
N LYS A 57 11.51 20.54 22.20
CA LYS A 57 12.33 20.81 21.02
C LYS A 57 12.83 19.50 20.42
N VAL A 58 12.54 19.30 19.14
CA VAL A 58 13.00 18.19 18.30
C VAL A 58 13.69 18.75 17.06
N ASP A 59 14.30 17.89 16.24
CA ASP A 59 15.08 18.34 15.10
C ASP A 59 14.20 19.05 14.06
N SER A 60 12.96 18.55 13.91
CA SER A 60 11.97 19.08 12.98
C SER A 60 11.17 20.28 13.50
N GLY A 61 11.40 20.74 14.74
CA GLY A 61 10.71 21.91 15.29
C GLY A 61 10.45 21.88 16.79
N VAL A 62 9.37 22.53 17.22
CA VAL A 62 8.91 22.57 18.61
C VAL A 62 7.45 22.14 18.67
N ILE A 63 7.14 21.19 19.55
CA ILE A 63 5.80 20.60 19.70
C ILE A 63 5.41 20.50 21.17
N LYS A 64 4.11 20.56 21.45
CA LYS A 64 3.52 20.11 22.70
C LYS A 64 2.77 18.81 22.46
N LEU A 65 3.02 17.81 23.29
CA LEU A 65 2.36 16.51 23.17
C LEU A 65 0.99 16.54 23.85
N ALA A 66 0.04 15.85 23.24
CA ALA A 66 -1.12 15.37 23.96
C ALA A 66 -0.71 14.38 25.07
N ASP A 67 -1.57 14.22 26.06
CA ASP A 67 -1.34 13.31 27.18
C ASP A 67 -1.51 11.86 26.74
N TYR A 68 -0.39 11.23 26.36
CA TYR A 68 -0.37 9.83 25.96
C TYR A 68 -0.76 8.84 27.07
N SER A 69 -0.87 9.28 28.34
CA SER A 69 -1.43 8.46 29.43
C SER A 69 -2.95 8.26 29.31
N GLN A 70 -3.62 9.11 28.53
CA GLN A 70 -5.06 9.00 28.24
C GLN A 70 -5.38 7.99 27.14
N LEU A 71 -4.35 7.46 26.45
CA LEU A 71 -4.55 6.46 25.41
C LEU A 71 -5.20 5.22 26.00
N THR A 72 -6.39 4.91 25.50
CA THR A 72 -7.20 3.79 25.93
C THR A 72 -7.67 3.01 24.71
N VAL A 73 -7.63 1.69 24.82
CA VAL A 73 -8.20 0.74 23.85
C VAL A 73 -9.02 -0.28 24.61
N TYR A 74 -9.95 -0.94 23.91
CA TYR A 74 -10.72 -2.04 24.48
C TYR A 74 -10.16 -3.37 23.99
N GLU A 75 -10.33 -4.45 24.77
CA GLU A 75 -9.80 -5.77 24.42
C GLU A 75 -10.22 -6.21 23.02
N ASP A 76 -11.46 -5.95 22.62
CA ASP A 76 -11.98 -6.32 21.31
C ASP A 76 -11.36 -5.50 20.16
N ASP A 77 -10.89 -4.27 20.41
CA ASP A 77 -10.18 -3.45 19.40
C ASP A 77 -8.83 -4.08 19.01
N VAL A 78 -8.19 -4.76 19.97
CA VAL A 78 -6.78 -5.16 19.88
C VAL A 78 -6.59 -6.67 19.88
N LYS A 79 -7.69 -7.43 19.90
CA LYS A 79 -7.69 -8.89 19.88
C LYS A 79 -7.15 -9.41 18.55
N VAL A 80 -6.17 -10.31 18.64
CA VAL A 80 -5.63 -11.01 17.47
C VAL A 80 -6.23 -12.41 17.43
N THR A 81 -7.24 -12.59 16.60
CA THR A 81 -7.91 -13.90 16.40
C THR A 81 -7.02 -14.84 15.60
N ASP A 82 -7.26 -16.15 15.73
CA ASP A 82 -6.53 -17.16 14.95
C ASP A 82 -6.71 -17.00 13.45
N ASP A 83 -7.90 -16.59 13.00
CA ASP A 83 -8.18 -16.31 11.59
C ASP A 83 -7.39 -15.10 11.08
N SER A 84 -7.30 -14.04 11.87
CA SER A 84 -6.48 -12.87 11.52
C SER A 84 -5.00 -13.23 11.45
N TYR A 85 -4.51 -14.01 12.42
CA TYR A 85 -3.14 -14.51 12.43
C TYR A 85 -2.85 -15.38 11.20
N LYS A 86 -3.74 -16.34 10.90
CA LYS A 86 -3.59 -17.22 9.74
C LYS A 86 -3.56 -16.41 8.44
N SER A 87 -4.42 -15.41 8.30
CA SER A 87 -4.46 -14.52 7.13
C SER A 87 -3.15 -13.74 6.97
N GLN A 88 -2.59 -13.24 8.08
CA GLN A 88 -1.29 -12.57 8.08
C GLN A 88 -0.15 -13.52 7.68
N VAL A 89 -0.16 -14.77 8.17
CA VAL A 89 0.83 -15.78 7.79
C VAL A 89 0.72 -16.13 6.30
N ASP A 90 -0.49 -16.38 5.81
CA ASP A 90 -0.72 -16.69 4.40
C ASP A 90 -0.22 -15.54 3.51
N TYR A 91 -0.47 -14.29 3.89
CA TYR A 91 0.06 -13.11 3.21
C TYR A 91 1.60 -13.08 3.19
N ILE A 92 2.26 -13.31 4.33
CA ILE A 92 3.73 -13.33 4.43
C ILE A 92 4.34 -14.42 3.53
N LEU A 93 3.72 -15.61 3.50
CA LEU A 93 4.17 -16.71 2.65
C LEU A 93 3.97 -16.37 1.17
N GLU A 94 2.84 -15.76 0.82
CA GLU A 94 2.52 -15.36 -0.56
C GLU A 94 3.49 -14.30 -1.09
N GLN A 95 3.85 -13.31 -0.25
CA GLN A 95 4.88 -12.31 -0.59
C GLN A 95 6.29 -12.94 -0.73
N SER A 96 6.51 -14.10 -0.10
CA SER A 96 7.75 -14.86 -0.17
C SER A 96 7.75 -15.91 -1.29
N ALA A 97 6.72 -15.92 -2.14
CA ALA A 97 6.65 -16.86 -3.25
C ALA A 97 7.79 -16.65 -4.24
N THR A 98 8.31 -17.76 -4.76
CA THR A 98 9.34 -17.77 -5.80
C THR A 98 8.77 -18.37 -7.07
N TYR A 99 9.37 -18.03 -8.21
CA TYR A 99 9.00 -18.63 -9.49
C TYR A 99 10.10 -19.58 -9.94
N LYS A 100 9.73 -20.77 -10.38
CA LYS A 100 10.66 -21.77 -10.89
C LYS A 100 10.36 -22.08 -12.35
N ASP A 101 11.38 -21.95 -13.19
CA ASP A 101 11.27 -22.32 -14.59
C ASP A 101 11.14 -23.83 -14.77
N THR A 102 10.20 -24.22 -15.62
CA THR A 102 9.93 -25.61 -15.96
C THR A 102 9.77 -25.78 -17.47
N LYS A 103 10.08 -26.98 -17.97
CA LYS A 103 9.88 -27.31 -19.39
C LYS A 103 8.43 -27.70 -19.70
N SER A 104 7.67 -28.11 -18.68
CA SER A 104 6.25 -28.45 -18.78
C SER A 104 5.59 -28.38 -17.41
N ALA A 105 4.36 -27.86 -17.37
CA ALA A 105 3.54 -27.79 -16.18
C ALA A 105 2.05 -27.68 -16.55
N LYS A 106 1.19 -27.93 -15.56
CA LYS A 106 -0.20 -27.47 -15.59
C LYS A 106 -0.22 -26.02 -15.13
N ILE A 107 -0.19 -25.10 -16.09
CA ILE A 107 -0.18 -23.65 -15.88
C ILE A 107 -1.50 -23.24 -15.20
N SER A 108 -1.38 -22.43 -14.15
CA SER A 108 -2.47 -21.90 -13.35
C SER A 108 -2.49 -20.37 -13.38
N SER A 109 -3.55 -19.77 -12.83
CA SER A 109 -3.75 -18.32 -12.79
C SER A 109 -2.77 -17.55 -11.89
N VAL A 110 -1.75 -18.19 -11.32
CA VAL A 110 -0.74 -17.52 -10.49
C VAL A 110 0.67 -17.65 -11.09
N ASP A 111 0.79 -18.37 -12.21
CA ASP A 111 2.05 -18.64 -12.88
C ASP A 111 2.44 -17.52 -13.85
N LYS A 112 3.70 -17.54 -14.27
CA LYS A 112 4.22 -16.65 -15.31
C LYS A 112 4.54 -17.45 -16.55
N VAL A 113 4.25 -16.87 -17.71
CA VAL A 113 4.53 -17.48 -19.00
C VAL A 113 5.16 -16.46 -19.93
N LYS A 114 6.18 -16.87 -20.67
CA LYS A 114 6.65 -16.09 -21.81
C LYS A 114 6.05 -16.66 -23.07
N VAL A 115 5.41 -15.83 -23.88
CA VAL A 115 4.72 -16.27 -25.10
C VAL A 115 4.97 -15.35 -26.27
N ASP A 116 4.98 -15.95 -27.46
CA ASP A 116 4.72 -15.24 -28.71
C ASP A 116 3.23 -15.40 -29.01
N TYR A 117 2.53 -14.34 -29.39
CA TYR A 117 1.14 -14.47 -29.83
C TYR A 117 0.85 -13.68 -31.09
N THR A 118 -0.08 -14.22 -31.89
CA THR A 118 -0.60 -13.59 -33.10
C THR A 118 -2.12 -13.60 -33.07
N GLY A 119 -2.70 -12.42 -33.01
CA GLY A 119 -4.14 -12.16 -33.07
C GLY A 119 -4.62 -12.03 -34.50
N GLN A 120 -5.74 -12.70 -34.79
CA GLN A 120 -6.41 -12.66 -36.09
C GLN A 120 -7.89 -12.33 -35.93
N ILE A 121 -8.43 -11.58 -36.88
CA ILE A 121 -9.84 -11.21 -36.96
C ILE A 121 -10.40 -11.58 -38.33
N LYS A 122 -11.71 -11.89 -38.39
CA LYS A 122 -12.38 -12.15 -39.66
C LYS A 122 -12.70 -10.84 -40.37
N TYR A 123 -12.10 -10.61 -41.53
CA TYR A 123 -12.29 -9.43 -42.38
C TYR A 123 -12.49 -9.88 -43.84
N LYS A 124 -13.54 -9.38 -44.50
CA LYS A 124 -13.94 -9.78 -45.87
C LYS A 124 -13.95 -11.31 -46.10
N GLY A 125 -14.45 -12.05 -45.12
CA GLY A 125 -14.56 -13.52 -45.18
C GLY A 125 -13.29 -14.31 -44.82
N LYS A 126 -12.12 -13.66 -44.68
CA LYS A 126 -10.84 -14.32 -44.35
C LYS A 126 -10.34 -13.92 -42.96
N LYS A 127 -9.51 -14.75 -42.33
CA LYS A 127 -8.78 -14.37 -41.10
C LYS A 127 -7.52 -13.61 -41.50
N VAL A 128 -7.35 -12.41 -40.97
CA VAL A 128 -6.18 -11.57 -41.19
C VAL A 128 -5.63 -11.13 -39.84
N THR A 129 -4.31 -10.94 -39.77
CA THR A 129 -3.69 -10.30 -38.61
C THR A 129 -4.10 -8.83 -38.56
N PHE A 130 -4.11 -8.25 -37.37
CA PHE A 130 -4.43 -6.84 -37.17
C PHE A 130 -3.36 -6.16 -36.32
N GLU A 131 -3.18 -4.86 -36.53
CA GLU A 131 -2.20 -4.06 -35.82
C GLU A 131 -2.49 -4.04 -34.31
N GLY A 132 -1.45 -4.20 -33.48
CA GLY A 132 -1.57 -4.36 -32.03
C GLY A 132 -2.01 -5.75 -31.57
N GLY A 133 -2.31 -6.68 -32.48
CA GLY A 133 -2.70 -8.05 -32.16
C GLY A 133 -1.54 -9.05 -32.04
N THR A 134 -0.30 -8.65 -32.33
CA THR A 134 0.86 -9.56 -32.39
C THR A 134 1.99 -9.05 -31.53
N ALA A 135 2.60 -9.94 -30.75
CA ALA A 135 3.77 -9.62 -29.95
C ALA A 135 4.66 -10.86 -29.77
N SER A 136 5.95 -10.62 -29.54
CA SER A 136 6.96 -11.66 -29.31
C SER A 136 7.62 -11.48 -27.95
N ASP A 137 8.09 -12.58 -27.36
CA ASP A 137 8.78 -12.65 -26.08
C ASP A 137 8.05 -11.92 -24.94
N GLN A 138 6.72 -11.92 -24.97
CA GLN A 138 5.90 -11.25 -23.95
C GLN A 138 5.84 -12.10 -22.69
N GLU A 139 6.32 -11.53 -21.59
CA GLU A 139 6.16 -12.12 -20.27
C GLU A 139 4.80 -11.70 -19.70
N ILE A 140 3.96 -12.69 -19.41
CA ILE A 140 2.62 -12.52 -18.87
C ILE A 140 2.61 -13.14 -17.47
N ASP A 141 2.39 -12.29 -16.47
CA ASP A 141 2.09 -12.70 -15.11
C ASP A 141 0.59 -12.95 -15.00
N LEU A 142 0.20 -14.23 -14.97
CA LEU A 142 -1.21 -14.62 -14.91
C LEU A 142 -1.83 -14.28 -13.54
N GLY A 143 -0.99 -14.13 -12.51
CA GLY A 143 -1.42 -13.66 -11.19
C GLY A 143 -1.75 -12.18 -11.14
N ASN A 144 -1.27 -11.40 -12.12
CA ASN A 144 -1.55 -9.97 -12.22
C ASN A 144 -2.50 -9.69 -13.40
N ASN A 145 -3.79 -9.81 -13.11
CA ASN A 145 -4.89 -9.57 -14.06
C ASN A 145 -5.03 -8.09 -14.49
N SER A 146 -4.14 -7.19 -14.04
CA SER A 146 -4.13 -5.77 -14.43
C SER A 146 -3.51 -5.53 -15.82
N SER A 147 -3.14 -6.59 -16.54
CA SER A 147 -2.25 -6.52 -17.71
C SER A 147 -2.90 -6.06 -19.03
N GLY A 148 -4.05 -5.37 -18.97
CA GLY A 148 -4.66 -4.70 -20.13
C GLY A 148 -5.12 -5.62 -21.27
N TYR A 149 -5.08 -6.95 -21.06
CA TYR A 149 -5.52 -7.93 -22.03
C TYR A 149 -7.06 -8.06 -22.06
N ILE A 150 -7.59 -8.55 -23.18
CA ILE A 150 -9.02 -8.84 -23.27
C ILE A 150 -9.41 -10.00 -22.37
N ASP A 151 -10.68 -10.03 -21.95
CA ASP A 151 -11.22 -11.13 -21.17
C ASP A 151 -10.98 -12.50 -21.84
N GLY A 152 -10.64 -13.48 -21.02
CA GLY A 152 -10.27 -14.82 -21.43
C GLY A 152 -8.88 -14.97 -22.07
N PHE A 153 -8.11 -13.89 -22.29
CA PHE A 153 -6.77 -13.98 -22.89
C PHE A 153 -5.74 -14.67 -21.99
N THR A 154 -5.62 -14.24 -20.73
CA THR A 154 -4.72 -14.88 -19.75
C THR A 154 -5.20 -16.29 -19.41
N LYS A 155 -6.51 -16.46 -19.18
CA LYS A 155 -7.14 -17.75 -18.93
C LYS A 155 -6.95 -18.76 -20.07
N ALA A 156 -6.80 -18.29 -21.30
CA ALA A 156 -6.52 -19.16 -22.46
C ALA A 156 -5.14 -19.84 -22.38
N LEU A 157 -4.21 -19.33 -21.57
CA LEU A 157 -2.86 -19.87 -21.35
C LEU A 157 -2.80 -20.90 -20.20
N GLU A 158 -3.87 -21.04 -19.42
CA GLU A 158 -3.97 -22.05 -18.36
C GLU A 158 -4.17 -23.45 -18.94
N GLY A 159 -3.69 -24.45 -18.20
CA GLY A 159 -3.79 -25.86 -18.56
C GLY A 159 -2.43 -26.52 -18.76
N GLN A 160 -2.45 -27.78 -19.20
CA GLN A 160 -1.23 -28.56 -19.40
C GLN A 160 -0.50 -28.10 -20.65
N HIS A 161 0.72 -27.59 -20.47
CA HIS A 161 1.58 -27.12 -21.56
C HIS A 161 3.03 -27.55 -21.38
N LYS A 162 3.76 -27.57 -22.49
CA LYS A 162 5.23 -27.63 -22.55
C LYS A 162 5.78 -26.46 -23.36
N VAL A 163 7.02 -26.09 -23.09
CA VAL A 163 7.74 -25.11 -23.90
C VAL A 163 7.76 -25.55 -25.36
N GLY A 164 7.46 -24.63 -26.26
CA GLY A 164 7.28 -24.86 -27.69
C GLY A 164 5.85 -25.20 -28.11
N ASP A 165 4.92 -25.42 -27.17
CA ASP A 165 3.52 -25.66 -27.52
C ASP A 165 2.93 -24.48 -28.27
N LYS A 166 2.24 -24.80 -29.36
CA LYS A 166 1.53 -23.84 -30.20
C LYS A 166 0.06 -24.20 -30.28
N PHE A 167 -0.81 -23.26 -29.95
CA PHE A 167 -2.26 -23.50 -29.95
C PHE A 167 -3.03 -22.21 -30.23
N THR A 168 -4.28 -22.36 -30.67
CA THR A 168 -5.15 -21.22 -30.99
C THR A 168 -6.39 -21.23 -30.10
N LYS A 169 -6.74 -20.07 -29.54
CA LYS A 169 -7.98 -19.85 -28.79
C LYS A 169 -8.83 -18.78 -29.46
N LYS A 170 -10.14 -19.03 -29.46
CA LYS A 170 -11.16 -18.10 -29.95
C LYS A 170 -11.61 -17.23 -28.76
N LEU A 171 -11.48 -15.92 -28.90
CA LEU A 171 -11.88 -14.94 -27.88
C LEU A 171 -12.84 -13.91 -28.50
N LYS A 172 -13.43 -13.06 -27.66
CA LYS A 172 -14.31 -11.96 -28.09
C LYS A 172 -13.87 -10.69 -27.37
N PHE A 173 -13.70 -9.61 -28.12
CA PHE A 173 -13.57 -8.28 -27.52
C PHE A 173 -14.89 -7.89 -26.85
N PRO A 174 -14.85 -7.20 -25.70
CA PRO A 174 -16.06 -6.71 -25.06
C PRO A 174 -16.77 -5.69 -25.97
N ASP A 175 -18.09 -5.59 -25.85
CA ASP A 175 -18.88 -4.66 -26.66
C ASP A 175 -18.58 -3.19 -26.30
N THR A 176 -18.04 -2.95 -25.10
CA THR A 176 -17.57 -1.65 -24.59
C THR A 176 -16.14 -1.29 -24.99
N TYR A 177 -15.43 -2.15 -25.74
CA TYR A 177 -14.06 -1.88 -26.14
C TYR A 177 -13.98 -0.69 -27.11
N THR A 178 -13.24 0.35 -26.75
CA THR A 178 -13.22 1.62 -27.49
C THR A 178 -12.15 1.70 -28.57
N ASN A 179 -11.07 0.91 -28.45
CA ASN A 179 -9.97 0.96 -29.40
C ASN A 179 -10.33 0.30 -30.74
N ASN A 180 -9.84 0.90 -31.82
CA ASN A 180 -9.93 0.37 -33.17
C ASN A 180 -8.55 -0.17 -33.60
N THR A 181 -8.54 -0.97 -34.66
CA THR A 181 -7.30 -1.44 -35.31
C THR A 181 -7.30 -1.05 -36.78
N LYS A 182 -6.17 -1.21 -37.47
CA LYS A 182 -6.05 -0.99 -38.91
C LYS A 182 -5.83 -2.31 -39.64
N ILE A 183 -6.58 -2.50 -40.73
CA ILE A 183 -6.45 -3.62 -41.66
C ILE A 183 -6.50 -3.03 -43.07
N ASP A 184 -5.48 -3.32 -43.89
CA ASP A 184 -5.32 -2.73 -45.23
C ASP A 184 -5.42 -1.19 -45.24
N GLY A 185 -4.89 -0.54 -44.20
CA GLY A 185 -4.97 0.92 -44.02
C GLY A 185 -6.35 1.47 -43.63
N LYS A 186 -7.35 0.60 -43.43
CA LYS A 186 -8.71 0.99 -42.99
C LYS A 186 -8.93 0.70 -41.52
N GLU A 187 -9.59 1.63 -40.85
CA GLU A 187 -9.97 1.49 -39.44
C GLU A 187 -11.10 0.45 -39.27
N VAL A 188 -10.92 -0.46 -38.32
CA VAL A 188 -11.84 -1.55 -38.03
C VAL A 188 -12.10 -1.57 -36.53
N LYS A 189 -13.38 -1.47 -36.15
CA LYS A 189 -13.80 -1.56 -34.75
C LYS A 189 -13.57 -2.96 -34.20
N LEU A 190 -12.89 -3.05 -33.06
CA LEU A 190 -12.67 -4.31 -32.34
C LEU A 190 -13.83 -4.67 -31.41
N ALA A 191 -14.62 -3.68 -30.96
CA ALA A 191 -15.79 -3.85 -30.10
C ALA A 191 -16.68 -5.03 -30.55
N GLY A 192 -16.92 -5.97 -29.63
CA GLY A 192 -17.79 -7.13 -29.86
C GLY A 192 -17.26 -8.15 -30.88
N LYS A 193 -16.09 -7.94 -31.49
CA LYS A 193 -15.57 -8.82 -32.53
C LYS A 193 -14.98 -10.09 -31.94
N THR A 194 -15.27 -11.20 -32.62
CA THR A 194 -14.59 -12.47 -32.40
C THR A 194 -13.20 -12.44 -33.03
N VAL A 195 -12.21 -12.89 -32.27
CA VAL A 195 -10.82 -13.00 -32.70
C VAL A 195 -10.23 -14.35 -32.33
N TRP A 196 -9.11 -14.68 -32.96
CA TRP A 196 -8.36 -15.90 -32.72
C TRP A 196 -6.92 -15.53 -32.37
N PHE A 197 -6.49 -15.90 -31.18
CA PHE A 197 -5.09 -15.74 -30.78
C PHE A 197 -4.40 -17.08 -30.87
N THR A 198 -3.30 -17.11 -31.63
CA THR A 198 -2.39 -18.24 -31.67
C THR A 198 -1.21 -17.92 -30.77
N PHE A 199 -1.03 -18.72 -29.73
CA PHE A 199 0.04 -18.62 -28.76
C PHE A 199 1.14 -19.62 -29.08
N THR A 200 2.38 -19.27 -28.79
CA THR A 200 3.54 -20.17 -28.74
C THR A 200 4.22 -19.99 -27.38
N ILE A 201 4.28 -21.04 -26.58
CA ILE A 201 4.90 -21.00 -25.24
C ILE A 201 6.42 -20.99 -25.36
N LYS A 202 7.08 -19.99 -24.79
CA LYS A 202 8.54 -19.80 -24.81
C LYS A 202 9.18 -20.16 -23.49
N SER A 203 8.53 -19.84 -22.37
CA SER A 203 8.91 -20.32 -21.04
C SER A 203 7.68 -20.47 -20.16
N ILE A 204 7.80 -21.34 -19.15
CA ILE A 204 6.79 -21.54 -18.10
C ILE A 204 7.52 -21.40 -16.77
N SER A 205 7.06 -20.48 -15.94
CA SER A 205 7.60 -20.23 -14.60
C SER A 205 6.49 -20.44 -13.59
N THR A 206 6.54 -21.54 -12.84
CA THR A 206 5.49 -21.90 -11.90
C THR A 206 5.73 -21.24 -10.55
N LYS A 207 4.68 -20.68 -9.94
CA LYS A 207 4.75 -20.07 -8.61
C LYS A 207 4.88 -21.16 -7.54
N SER A 208 5.81 -20.96 -6.61
CA SER A 208 6.05 -21.81 -5.47
C SER A 208 6.00 -20.97 -4.20
N VAL A 209 4.90 -21.12 -3.46
CA VAL A 209 4.73 -20.49 -2.15
C VAL A 209 5.44 -21.35 -1.10
N PRO A 210 6.35 -20.77 -0.29
CA PRO A 210 7.01 -21.52 0.77
C PRO A 210 6.01 -21.97 1.85
N LYS A 211 6.38 -22.98 2.63
CA LYS A 211 5.63 -23.38 3.84
C LYS A 211 6.21 -22.68 5.06
N LEU A 212 5.34 -22.35 6.01
CA LEU A 212 5.78 -21.91 7.33
C LEU A 212 6.51 -23.06 8.04
N THR A 213 7.83 -22.92 8.16
CA THR A 213 8.73 -23.90 8.76
C THR A 213 9.81 -23.16 9.55
N ASP A 214 10.48 -23.82 10.50
CA ASP A 214 11.56 -23.18 11.27
C ASP A 214 12.67 -22.64 10.36
N LYS A 215 12.96 -23.33 9.25
CA LYS A 215 13.89 -22.84 8.23
C LYS A 215 13.42 -21.52 7.61
N PHE A 216 12.16 -21.45 7.18
CA PHE A 216 11.57 -20.22 6.64
C PHE A 216 11.63 -19.08 7.66
N VAL A 217 11.26 -19.37 8.91
CA VAL A 217 11.29 -18.38 9.99
C VAL A 217 12.69 -17.86 10.23
N LYS A 218 13.67 -18.75 10.40
CA LYS A 218 15.06 -18.35 10.64
C LYS A 218 15.63 -17.54 9.48
N GLU A 219 15.28 -17.88 8.24
CA GLU A 219 15.72 -17.15 7.04
C GLU A 219 15.10 -15.74 6.97
N LYS A 220 13.81 -15.59 7.26
CA LYS A 220 13.09 -14.32 7.07
C LYS A 220 13.04 -13.42 8.30
N PHE A 221 13.10 -14.00 9.50
CA PHE A 221 12.88 -13.31 10.77
C PHE A 221 14.02 -13.52 11.77
N GLY A 222 15.10 -14.21 11.41
CA GLY A 222 16.24 -14.45 12.28
C GLY A 222 16.87 -13.17 12.85
N ALA A 223 16.81 -12.06 12.10
CA ALA A 223 17.25 -10.73 12.53
C ALA A 223 16.54 -10.24 13.81
N TYR A 224 15.30 -10.66 14.02
CA TYR A 224 14.48 -10.32 15.19
C TYR A 224 14.71 -11.25 16.38
N GLY A 225 15.67 -12.19 16.28
CA GLY A 225 15.83 -13.26 17.25
C GLY A 225 14.71 -14.31 17.18
N VAL A 226 13.90 -14.30 16.12
CA VAL A 226 12.80 -15.24 15.88
C VAL A 226 13.35 -16.40 15.06
N THR A 227 13.35 -17.60 15.61
CA THR A 227 14.15 -18.73 15.07
C THR A 227 13.35 -19.98 14.75
N ASP A 228 12.09 -20.05 15.19
CA ASP A 228 11.20 -21.19 15.00
C ASP A 228 9.75 -20.72 14.84
N VAL A 229 8.87 -21.61 14.37
CA VAL A 229 7.45 -21.28 14.13
C VAL A 229 6.75 -20.79 15.40
N LYS A 230 7.10 -21.30 16.57
CA LYS A 230 6.48 -20.94 17.85
C LYS A 230 6.83 -19.50 18.27
N SER A 231 8.11 -19.13 18.19
CA SER A 231 8.58 -17.77 18.44
C SER A 231 8.02 -16.79 17.40
N PHE A 232 7.86 -17.24 16.15
CA PHE A 232 7.24 -16.45 15.10
C PHE A 232 5.76 -16.17 15.36
N GLU A 233 4.98 -17.16 15.82
CA GLU A 233 3.58 -16.94 16.19
C GLU A 233 3.45 -15.86 17.26
N LYS A 234 4.25 -15.96 18.35
CA LYS A 234 4.25 -14.94 19.41
C LYS A 234 4.60 -13.57 18.85
N TYR A 235 5.70 -13.48 18.09
CA TYR A 235 6.16 -12.24 17.47
C TYR A 235 5.08 -11.62 16.57
N ALA A 236 4.52 -12.40 15.65
CA ALA A 236 3.52 -11.92 14.70
C ALA A 236 2.25 -11.42 15.40
N ARG A 237 1.76 -12.14 16.41
CA ARG A 237 0.60 -11.70 17.19
C ARG A 237 0.89 -10.41 17.98
N GLU A 238 2.08 -10.27 18.53
CA GLU A 238 2.51 -9.03 19.21
C GLU A 238 2.59 -7.83 18.26
N GLN A 239 3.13 -8.04 17.05
CA GLN A 239 3.16 -7.02 16.00
C GLN A 239 1.75 -6.64 15.52
N MET A 240 0.87 -7.62 15.33
CA MET A 240 -0.53 -7.36 14.96
C MET A 240 -1.28 -6.62 16.06
N ARG A 241 -1.08 -6.99 17.33
CA ARG A 241 -1.66 -6.27 18.47
C ARG A 241 -1.17 -4.83 18.52
N THR A 242 0.14 -4.61 18.37
CA THR A 242 0.73 -3.27 18.28
C THR A 242 0.09 -2.47 17.15
N SER A 243 -0.05 -3.06 15.97
CA SER A 243 -0.72 -2.45 14.82
C SER A 243 -2.16 -2.03 15.13
N ASN A 244 -2.95 -2.92 15.74
CA ASN A 244 -4.34 -2.62 16.09
C ASN A 244 -4.42 -1.44 17.10
N ILE A 245 -3.55 -1.42 18.10
CA ILE A 245 -3.45 -0.31 19.06
C ILE A 245 -3.14 1.00 18.33
N MET A 246 -2.09 1.02 17.53
CA MET A 246 -1.67 2.23 16.81
C MET A 246 -2.76 2.71 15.85
N ASN A 247 -3.40 1.80 15.10
CA ASN A 247 -4.50 2.14 14.19
C ASN A 247 -5.68 2.77 14.93
N LYS A 248 -5.99 2.30 16.14
CA LYS A 248 -7.09 2.83 16.94
C LYS A 248 -6.80 4.24 17.47
N VAL A 249 -5.60 4.49 17.99
CA VAL A 249 -5.36 5.69 18.80
C VAL A 249 -4.50 6.76 18.12
N TRP A 250 -3.64 6.38 17.17
CA TRP A 250 -2.53 7.23 16.73
C TRP A 250 -2.97 8.49 16.01
N SER A 251 -3.93 8.39 15.09
CA SER A 251 -4.38 9.54 14.29
C SER A 251 -4.98 10.64 15.18
N ASN A 252 -5.90 10.26 16.09
CA ASN A 252 -6.51 11.16 17.06
C ASN A 252 -5.47 11.74 18.04
N PHE A 253 -4.49 10.95 18.46
CA PHE A 253 -3.40 11.39 19.32
C PHE A 253 -2.52 12.45 18.65
N VAL A 254 -2.06 12.18 17.42
CA VAL A 254 -1.28 13.14 16.63
C VAL A 254 -2.10 14.40 16.37
N ALA A 255 -3.37 14.27 15.98
CA ALA A 255 -4.26 15.40 15.75
C ALA A 255 -4.36 16.31 16.97
N SER A 256 -4.48 15.71 18.17
CA SER A 256 -4.55 16.44 19.45
C SER A 256 -3.26 17.16 19.83
N CYS A 257 -2.09 16.75 19.34
CA CYS A 257 -0.82 17.44 19.63
C CYS A 257 -0.76 18.84 18.99
N GLU A 258 -0.10 19.79 19.66
CA GLU A 258 0.00 21.19 19.20
C GLU A 258 1.40 21.49 18.67
N VAL A 259 1.51 21.88 17.40
CA VAL A 259 2.79 22.33 16.83
C VAL A 259 3.01 23.80 17.19
N VAL A 260 4.13 24.09 17.85
CA VAL A 260 4.54 25.47 18.18
C VAL A 260 5.30 26.09 17.02
N SER A 261 6.18 25.33 16.37
CA SER A 261 6.89 25.77 15.16
C SER A 261 7.48 24.57 14.41
N TYR A 262 7.61 24.71 13.09
CA TYR A 262 8.37 23.78 12.24
C TYR A 262 9.78 24.33 11.97
N SER A 263 10.73 23.43 11.72
CA SER A 263 12.01 23.77 11.10
C SER A 263 11.76 24.33 9.68
N SER A 264 12.07 25.60 9.45
CA SER A 264 11.87 26.24 8.14
C SER A 264 12.67 25.55 7.04
N THR A 265 13.93 25.22 7.31
CA THR A 265 14.82 24.54 6.37
C THR A 265 14.30 23.15 5.98
N GLU A 266 13.87 22.34 6.96
CA GLU A 266 13.35 21.00 6.66
C GLU A 266 12.01 21.09 5.92
N LYS A 267 11.13 22.00 6.34
CA LYS A 267 9.83 22.22 5.70
C LYS A 267 9.97 22.62 4.22
N GLU A 268 10.84 23.57 3.91
CA GLU A 268 11.13 23.99 2.53
C GLU A 268 11.74 22.86 1.69
N SER A 269 12.69 22.11 2.27
CA SER A 269 13.30 20.96 1.59
C SER A 269 12.27 19.89 1.27
N LEU A 270 11.38 19.56 2.21
CA LEU A 270 10.33 18.55 2.02
C LEU A 270 9.27 19.00 1.01
N LYS A 271 8.88 20.29 1.01
CA LYS A 271 8.00 20.84 -0.04
C LYS A 271 8.60 20.63 -1.42
N LYS A 272 9.88 20.98 -1.60
CA LYS A 272 10.58 20.83 -2.88
C LYS A 272 10.63 19.37 -3.36
N VAL A 273 10.87 18.43 -2.43
CA VAL A 273 10.84 17.00 -2.74
C VAL A 273 9.45 16.52 -3.10
N ALA A 274 8.42 16.97 -2.36
CA ALA A 274 7.03 16.62 -2.63
C ALA A 274 6.59 17.13 -4.02
N ASP A 275 6.85 18.39 -4.34
CA ASP A 275 6.56 18.98 -5.66
C ASP A 275 7.20 18.15 -6.78
N ALA A 276 8.51 17.88 -6.69
CA ALA A 276 9.23 17.10 -7.71
C ALA A 276 8.69 15.67 -7.85
N ASN A 277 8.29 15.04 -6.74
CA ASN A 277 7.71 13.70 -6.76
C ASN A 277 6.34 13.68 -7.43
N TYR A 278 5.49 14.67 -7.14
CA TYR A 278 4.18 14.79 -7.79
C TYR A 278 4.31 15.07 -9.29
N GLU A 279 5.18 15.99 -9.70
CA GLU A 279 5.43 16.26 -11.12
C GLU A 279 5.93 14.99 -11.85
N SER A 280 6.87 14.26 -11.23
CA SER A 280 7.35 13.00 -11.78
C SER A 280 6.23 11.95 -11.89
N GLN A 281 5.31 11.91 -10.93
CA GLN A 281 4.14 11.04 -10.97
C GLN A 281 3.18 11.42 -12.09
N LEU A 282 2.86 12.71 -12.25
CA LEU A 282 1.98 13.20 -13.30
C LEU A 282 2.52 12.85 -14.70
N GLN A 283 3.82 13.08 -14.91
CA GLN A 283 4.47 12.78 -16.18
C GLN A 283 4.50 11.27 -16.46
N SER A 284 4.74 10.45 -15.45
CA SER A 284 4.88 9.00 -15.63
C SER A 284 3.56 8.26 -15.76
N GLN A 285 2.51 8.69 -15.05
CA GLN A 285 1.21 8.02 -15.07
C GLN A 285 0.27 8.58 -16.12
N TYR A 286 0.25 9.90 -16.28
CA TYR A 286 -0.72 10.59 -17.14
C TYR A 286 -0.08 11.21 -18.38
N GLY A 287 1.25 11.32 -18.42
CA GLY A 287 1.95 11.93 -19.55
C GLY A 287 1.72 13.44 -19.65
N VAL A 288 1.27 14.07 -18.57
CA VAL A 288 0.94 15.50 -18.52
C VAL A 288 1.92 16.23 -17.59
N ASP A 289 2.18 17.49 -17.90
CA ASP A 289 2.83 18.42 -16.99
C ASP A 289 1.87 18.94 -15.92
N LEU A 290 2.42 19.64 -14.93
CA LEU A 290 1.65 20.19 -13.81
C LEU A 290 0.61 21.21 -14.28
N ASP A 291 0.97 22.11 -15.19
CA ASP A 291 0.06 23.18 -15.65
C ASP A 291 -1.19 22.59 -16.31
N SER A 292 -1.00 21.63 -17.22
CA SER A 292 -2.11 20.91 -17.87
C SER A 292 -2.98 20.15 -16.87
N TYR A 293 -2.37 19.56 -15.83
CA TYR A 293 -3.09 18.89 -14.77
C TYR A 293 -3.93 19.88 -13.94
N LEU A 294 -3.35 21.02 -13.55
CA LEU A 294 -4.04 22.04 -12.77
C LEU A 294 -5.22 22.64 -13.55
N GLU A 295 -5.05 22.91 -14.85
CA GLU A 295 -6.13 23.33 -15.74
C GLU A 295 -7.26 22.30 -15.78
N ALA A 296 -6.93 21.03 -16.03
CA ALA A 296 -7.91 19.95 -16.09
C ALA A 296 -8.63 19.74 -14.74
N ALA A 297 -7.93 19.91 -13.63
CA ALA A 297 -8.46 19.81 -12.27
C ALA A 297 -9.20 21.09 -11.82
N SER A 298 -9.18 22.17 -12.63
CA SER A 298 -9.68 23.49 -12.24
C SER A 298 -9.10 23.98 -10.91
N MET A 299 -7.82 23.70 -10.68
CA MET A 299 -7.10 24.00 -9.44
C MET A 299 -6.09 25.12 -9.68
N SER A 300 -6.04 26.12 -8.79
CA SER A 300 -5.03 27.16 -8.87
C SER A 300 -3.66 26.64 -8.41
N LYS A 301 -2.57 27.27 -8.86
CA LYS A 301 -1.22 26.96 -8.36
C LYS A 301 -1.10 27.24 -6.86
N GLU A 302 -1.82 28.24 -6.36
CA GLU A 302 -1.87 28.55 -4.93
C GLU A 302 -2.56 27.43 -4.13
N ASP A 303 -3.70 26.93 -4.58
CA ASP A 303 -4.40 25.79 -3.94
C ASP A 303 -3.53 24.53 -3.96
N TRP A 304 -2.84 24.29 -5.08
CA TRP A 304 -1.88 23.21 -5.20
C TRP A 304 -0.75 23.34 -4.17
N ASP A 305 -0.09 24.51 -4.12
CA ASP A 305 1.02 24.74 -3.19
C ASP A 305 0.56 24.64 -1.73
N ASN A 306 -0.64 25.13 -1.40
CA ASN A 306 -1.25 24.99 -0.08
C ASN A 306 -1.53 23.52 0.28
N ASN A 307 -2.01 22.72 -0.68
CA ASN A 307 -2.24 21.29 -0.48
C ASN A 307 -0.92 20.55 -0.20
N ILE A 308 0.10 20.78 -1.03
CA ILE A 308 1.43 20.20 -0.81
C ILE A 308 2.00 20.60 0.55
N MET A 309 1.90 21.89 0.90
CA MET A 309 2.36 22.38 2.20
C MET A 309 1.62 21.74 3.36
N SER A 310 0.30 21.58 3.27
CA SER A 310 -0.50 20.91 4.31
C SER A 310 -0.07 19.45 4.51
N GLN A 311 0.23 18.72 3.43
CA GLN A 311 0.75 17.35 3.51
C GLN A 311 2.13 17.28 4.16
N VAL A 312 3.02 18.22 3.81
CA VAL A 312 4.36 18.34 4.41
C VAL A 312 4.26 18.64 5.90
N GLU A 313 3.43 19.60 6.29
CA GLU A 313 3.22 19.97 7.70
C GLU A 313 2.61 18.83 8.51
N SER A 314 1.65 18.08 7.95
CA SER A 314 1.08 16.88 8.57
C SER A 314 2.13 15.78 8.79
N SER A 315 2.99 15.56 7.78
CA SER A 315 4.09 14.59 7.86
C SER A 315 5.13 15.00 8.90
N LEU A 316 5.53 16.27 8.92
CA LEU A 316 6.43 16.84 9.92
C LEU A 316 5.85 16.77 11.31
N LYS A 317 4.56 17.08 11.49
CA LYS A 317 3.87 16.96 12.77
C LYS A 317 3.96 15.54 13.30
N THR A 318 3.69 14.54 12.46
CA THR A 318 3.82 13.12 12.83
C THR A 318 5.24 12.77 13.25
N LYS A 319 6.25 13.18 12.46
CA LYS A 319 7.67 12.98 12.79
C LYS A 319 8.06 13.62 14.13
N MET A 320 7.61 14.86 14.35
CA MET A 320 7.84 15.59 15.59
C MET A 320 7.20 14.91 16.81
N VAL A 321 6.00 14.33 16.66
CA VAL A 321 5.34 13.58 17.74
C VAL A 321 6.17 12.35 18.13
N TYR A 322 6.62 11.54 17.16
CA TYR A 322 7.50 10.39 17.44
C TYR A 322 8.81 10.82 18.10
N GLN A 323 9.49 11.83 17.58
CA GLN A 323 10.73 12.35 18.17
C GLN A 323 10.52 12.87 19.60
N ALA A 324 9.42 13.58 19.84
CA ALA A 324 9.11 14.14 21.15
C ALA A 324 8.76 13.05 22.17
N LEU A 325 7.96 12.05 21.78
CA LEU A 325 7.69 10.88 22.61
C LEU A 325 8.97 10.12 22.94
N ALA A 326 9.84 9.92 21.96
CA ALA A 326 11.11 9.24 22.18
C ALA A 326 12.01 9.99 23.17
N LYS A 327 12.11 11.32 23.08
CA LYS A 327 12.83 12.12 24.09
C LYS A 327 12.17 12.05 25.46
N LYS A 328 10.84 12.03 25.53
CA LYS A 328 10.08 12.04 26.79
C LYS A 328 10.14 10.71 27.53
N ALA A 329 10.12 9.62 26.80
CA ALA A 329 10.13 8.26 27.33
C ALA A 329 11.52 7.61 27.33
N ASP A 330 12.58 8.39 27.07
CA ASP A 330 13.98 7.93 27.02
C ASP A 330 14.20 6.77 26.03
N LEU A 331 13.59 6.87 24.85
CA LEU A 331 13.63 5.87 23.77
C LEU A 331 14.60 6.24 22.64
N VAL A 332 15.31 7.36 22.75
CA VAL A 332 16.34 7.72 21.76
C VAL A 332 17.43 6.64 21.79
N PRO A 333 17.76 6.00 20.66
CA PRO A 333 18.73 4.91 20.65
C PRO A 333 20.13 5.42 21.01
N SER A 334 20.81 4.65 21.86
CA SER A 334 22.27 4.75 21.96
C SER A 334 22.91 4.31 20.64
N ASP A 335 24.18 4.66 20.39
CA ASP A 335 24.88 4.22 19.16
C ASP A 335 24.88 2.68 19.01
N SER A 336 25.03 1.96 20.12
CA SER A 336 24.99 0.49 20.12
C SER A 336 23.62 -0.04 19.71
N ASP A 337 22.57 0.55 20.27
CA ASP A 337 21.20 0.16 19.95
C ASP A 337 20.81 0.51 18.51
N TYR A 338 21.17 1.72 18.08
CA TYR A 338 20.94 2.18 16.72
C TYR A 338 21.54 1.18 15.72
N ASN A 339 22.79 0.78 15.90
CA ASN A 339 23.45 -0.15 14.99
C ASN A 339 22.70 -1.49 14.91
N LYS A 340 22.28 -2.05 16.06
CA LYS A 340 21.53 -3.31 16.11
C LYS A 340 20.16 -3.21 15.41
N GLU A 341 19.44 -2.13 15.65
CA GLU A 341 18.10 -1.94 15.09
C GLU A 341 18.16 -1.55 13.61
N ALA A 342 19.16 -0.75 13.21
CA ALA A 342 19.45 -0.43 11.82
C ALA A 342 19.90 -1.67 11.03
N GLU A 343 20.67 -2.59 11.62
CA GLU A 343 21.00 -3.88 11.00
C GLU A 343 19.75 -4.69 10.68
N THR A 344 18.78 -4.70 11.61
CA THR A 344 17.50 -5.37 11.41
C THR A 344 16.74 -4.73 10.23
N LEU A 345 16.63 -3.40 10.20
CA LEU A 345 16.02 -2.65 9.10
C LEU A 345 16.73 -2.89 7.76
N ALA A 346 18.05 -2.96 7.77
CA ALA A 346 18.85 -3.17 6.57
C ALA A 346 18.62 -4.58 5.99
N GLN A 347 18.63 -5.61 6.84
CA GLN A 347 18.37 -6.99 6.45
C GLN A 347 16.97 -7.16 5.82
N GLN A 348 15.94 -6.49 6.35
CA GLN A 348 14.61 -6.49 5.73
C GLN A 348 14.62 -5.96 4.29
N ASN A 349 15.44 -4.96 4.03
CA ASN A 349 15.56 -4.34 2.71
C ASN A 349 16.59 -5.04 1.82
N SER A 350 17.19 -6.15 2.28
CA SER A 350 18.30 -6.84 1.62
C SER A 350 19.50 -5.90 1.36
N LEU A 351 19.77 -5.01 2.31
CA LEU A 351 20.85 -4.02 2.29
C LEU A 351 21.78 -4.22 3.50
N SER A 352 22.99 -3.68 3.42
CA SER A 352 23.79 -3.34 4.61
C SER A 352 23.32 -2.02 5.24
N VAL A 353 23.65 -1.79 6.51
CA VAL A 353 23.34 -0.50 7.19
C VAL A 353 23.89 0.68 6.39
N LYS A 354 25.11 0.58 5.88
CA LYS A 354 25.74 1.63 5.07
C LYS A 354 24.98 1.89 3.77
N GLU A 355 24.47 0.85 3.10
CA GLU A 355 23.66 1.01 1.90
C GLU A 355 22.28 1.59 2.21
N LEU A 356 21.68 1.19 3.35
CA LEU A 356 20.43 1.76 3.85
C LEU A 356 20.59 3.26 4.11
N GLU A 357 21.60 3.66 4.88
CA GLU A 357 21.93 5.06 5.15
C GLU A 357 22.29 5.84 3.89
N SER A 358 23.04 5.24 2.96
CA SER A 358 23.37 5.89 1.68
C SER A 358 22.13 6.09 0.79
N THR A 359 21.14 5.20 0.90
CA THR A 359 19.92 5.25 0.09
C THR A 359 18.92 6.26 0.66
N TYR A 360 18.73 6.25 1.98
CA TYR A 360 17.65 6.98 2.65
C TYR A 360 18.13 8.17 3.51
N GLY A 361 19.41 8.18 3.89
CA GLY A 361 19.99 9.15 4.83
C GLY A 361 19.95 8.62 6.27
N LYS A 362 21.03 8.82 7.02
CA LYS A 362 21.16 8.36 8.43
C LYS A 362 20.03 8.87 9.32
N THR A 363 19.66 10.14 9.20
CA THR A 363 18.56 10.75 9.97
C THR A 363 17.21 10.07 9.74
N GLU A 364 16.93 9.61 8.51
CA GLU A 364 15.68 8.90 8.21
C GLU A 364 15.70 7.46 8.72
N VAL A 365 16.88 6.81 8.73
CA VAL A 365 17.04 5.50 9.37
C VAL A 365 16.89 5.60 10.88
N GLU A 366 17.49 6.61 11.53
CA GLU A 366 17.32 6.91 12.95
C GLU A 366 15.85 7.19 13.29
N TYR A 367 15.15 7.94 12.44
CA TYR A 367 13.71 8.19 12.60
C TYR A 367 12.88 6.89 12.52
N ALA A 368 13.20 5.99 11.59
CA ALA A 368 12.54 4.68 11.49
C ALA A 368 12.75 3.83 12.75
N VAL A 369 13.98 3.83 13.29
CA VAL A 369 14.32 3.19 14.57
C VAL A 369 13.51 3.76 15.73
N ILE A 370 13.49 5.10 15.86
CA ILE A 370 12.71 5.80 16.89
C ILE A 370 11.22 5.45 16.79
N THR A 371 10.68 5.38 15.57
CA THR A 371 9.27 5.04 15.33
C THR A 371 8.94 3.65 15.89
N GLN A 372 9.76 2.64 15.62
CA GLN A 372 9.54 1.28 16.14
C GLN A 372 9.56 1.22 17.66
N ARG A 373 10.51 1.91 18.29
CA ARG A 373 10.61 1.99 19.75
C ARG A 373 9.39 2.65 20.39
N VAL A 374 8.94 3.77 19.82
CA VAL A 374 7.77 4.50 20.32
C VAL A 374 6.49 3.69 20.15
N GLN A 375 6.29 3.05 19.00
CA GLN A 375 5.11 2.20 18.76
C GLN A 375 5.04 1.06 19.77
N LYS A 376 6.16 0.38 19.99
CA LYS A 376 6.26 -0.67 21.01
C LYS A 376 5.96 -0.13 22.40
N TYR A 377 6.58 1.00 22.78
CA TYR A 377 6.34 1.63 24.08
C TYR A 377 4.87 1.98 24.29
N ILE A 378 4.20 2.58 23.30
CA ILE A 378 2.76 2.88 23.38
C ILE A 378 1.96 1.60 23.55
N ALA A 379 2.23 0.57 22.75
CA ALA A 379 1.50 -0.69 22.83
C ALA A 379 1.66 -1.41 24.17
N GLU A 380 2.82 -1.27 24.83
CA GLU A 380 3.10 -1.82 26.16
C GLU A 380 2.47 -1.01 27.30
N ASN A 381 2.22 0.29 27.10
CA ASN A 381 1.78 1.21 28.16
C ASN A 381 0.36 1.76 27.98
N VAL A 382 -0.32 1.44 26.87
CA VAL A 382 -1.72 1.85 26.64
C VAL A 382 -2.64 1.22 27.68
N THR A 383 -3.64 1.96 28.14
CA THR A 383 -4.67 1.40 29.02
C THR A 383 -5.59 0.49 28.20
N VAL A 384 -5.69 -0.78 28.59
CA VAL A 384 -6.58 -1.76 27.95
C VAL A 384 -7.77 -2.01 28.87
N LYS A 385 -8.98 -1.72 28.39
CA LYS A 385 -10.24 -1.98 29.11
C LYS A 385 -10.88 -3.27 28.62
N GLU A 386 -11.54 -4.00 29.51
CA GLU A 386 -12.25 -5.24 29.17
C GLU A 386 -13.42 -4.98 28.20
N GLY A 387 -13.66 -5.94 27.31
CA GLY A 387 -14.81 -5.94 26.39
C GLY A 387 -14.64 -5.06 25.15
N SER A 388 -15.77 -4.51 24.66
CA SER A 388 -15.85 -3.62 23.51
C SER A 388 -16.00 -2.16 23.94
N GLU A 389 -15.64 -1.23 23.05
CA GLU A 389 -15.87 0.20 23.28
C GLU A 389 -17.37 0.49 23.48
N PRO A 390 -17.75 1.30 24.49
CA PRO A 390 -19.12 1.71 24.69
C PRO A 390 -19.61 2.46 23.44
N THR A 391 -20.64 1.92 22.79
CA THR A 391 -21.35 2.65 21.75
C THR A 391 -22.05 3.83 22.43
N THR A 392 -21.68 5.05 22.07
CA THR A 392 -22.38 6.24 22.55
C THR A 392 -23.75 6.23 21.88
N ALA A 393 -24.77 5.68 22.55
CA ALA A 393 -26.14 5.80 22.09
C ALA A 393 -26.49 7.30 22.06
N ALA A 394 -26.88 7.81 20.88
CA ALA A 394 -27.45 9.14 20.78
C ALA A 394 -28.58 9.26 21.80
N GLU A 395 -28.54 10.30 22.65
CA GLU A 395 -29.65 10.63 23.54
C GLU A 395 -30.91 10.78 22.68
N THR A 396 -31.81 9.79 22.72
CA THR A 396 -33.19 9.98 22.29
C THR A 396 -33.76 11.04 23.21
N THR A 397 -33.86 12.26 22.69
CA THR A 397 -34.61 13.35 23.31
C THR A 397 -36.05 12.87 23.41
N GLU A 398 -36.45 12.47 24.61
CA GLU A 398 -37.82 12.14 24.94
C GLU A 398 -38.64 13.42 24.73
N ALA A 399 -39.43 13.46 23.65
CA ALA A 399 -40.31 14.57 23.36
C ALA A 399 -41.31 14.68 24.52
N ALA A 400 -41.10 15.68 25.38
CA ALA A 400 -42.05 16.08 26.40
C ALA A 400 -43.40 16.37 25.72
N THR A 401 -44.33 15.44 25.85
CA THR A 401 -45.73 15.64 25.50
C THR A 401 -46.32 16.54 26.56
N THR A 402 -46.33 17.84 26.32
CA THR A 402 -47.17 18.79 27.06
C THR A 402 -48.62 18.54 26.67
N ALA A 403 -49.32 17.78 27.50
CA ALA A 403 -50.78 17.82 27.59
C ALA A 403 -51.18 18.98 28.51
N LYS A 404 -51.74 20.06 27.94
CA LYS A 404 -53.11 20.53 28.22
C LYS A 404 -53.47 21.75 27.37
#